data_AF-A0A7S0AF05-F1
#
_entry.id   AF-A0A7S0AF05-F1
#
_cell.length_a   1.000
_cell.length_b   1.000
_cell.length_c   1.000
_cell.angle_alpha   90.00
_cell.angle_beta   90.00
_cell.angle_gamma   90.00
#
_symmetry.space_group_name_H-M   'P 1'
#
loop_
_entity.id
_entity.type
_entity.pdbx_description
1 polymer ?
#
loop_
_entity_poly.entity_id
_entity_poly.type
_entity_poly.pdbx_seq_one_letter_code
_entity_poly.pdbx_strand_id
1 'polypeptide(L)'
;PPYAEDPEMARASWALLLCLASATSRPASAGQAVLGGAEGASCAADACEGDGVSHLALRAAKLRPPSAIMPHPLACGDGVLEPLPPSECPRRVYHLETCDKASVGDLCEADGECSTNTSLNNCDVFDVYRMKPSQLFCPLDVQTCPDGSSVGRDPLNGCEFFECPDAPVFCPTDMKTCPDGTLVGRDPSTCRFRACP
;
A
#
# COMPACT_ATOMS: atom_id res chain seq x y z
N PRO A 1 29.64 -51.36 -35.18
CA PRO A 1 28.50 -52.22 -34.79
C PRO A 1 27.88 -51.76 -33.47
N PRO A 2 26.94 -50.81 -33.56
CA PRO A 2 26.06 -50.37 -32.47
C PRO A 2 24.72 -51.11 -32.52
N TYR A 3 24.16 -51.46 -31.37
CA TYR A 3 22.79 -51.95 -31.17
C TYR A 3 22.43 -51.57 -29.72
N ALA A 4 21.32 -50.94 -29.38
CA ALA A 4 20.19 -50.46 -30.16
C ALA A 4 19.50 -49.37 -29.34
N GLU A 5 19.12 -48.28 -30.02
CA GLU A 5 18.07 -47.37 -29.56
C GLU A 5 16.72 -48.01 -29.89
N ASP A 6 15.75 -47.93 -28.98
CA ASP A 6 14.37 -48.34 -29.29
C ASP A 6 13.51 -47.11 -29.59
N PRO A 7 12.82 -47.07 -30.75
CA PRO A 7 12.05 -45.94 -31.27
C PRO A 7 10.54 -46.13 -31.00
N GLU A 8 9.81 -45.03 -30.79
CA GLU A 8 8.40 -44.91 -31.24
C GLU A 8 7.94 -43.44 -31.10
N MET A 9 8.54 -42.58 -31.94
CA MET A 9 7.79 -41.49 -32.55
C MET A 9 7.32 -41.99 -33.92
N ALA A 10 6.04 -42.28 -34.10
CA ALA A 10 5.32 -42.06 -35.36
C ALA A 10 3.87 -42.56 -35.26
N ARG A 11 2.92 -41.62 -35.10
CA ARG A 11 1.69 -41.61 -35.91
C ARG A 11 0.92 -40.32 -35.72
N ALA A 12 1.30 -39.34 -36.54
CA ALA A 12 0.38 -38.33 -37.03
C ALA A 12 -0.57 -38.98 -38.06
N SER A 13 -1.88 -38.71 -37.98
CA SER A 13 -2.73 -38.42 -39.17
C SER A 13 -4.17 -38.01 -38.82
N TRP A 14 -4.45 -36.72 -39.05
CA TRP A 14 -5.55 -36.13 -39.84
C TRP A 14 -6.95 -36.80 -39.88
N ALA A 15 -7.96 -36.09 -39.34
CA ALA A 15 -9.32 -35.88 -39.87
C ALA A 15 -10.04 -34.88 -38.93
N LEU A 16 -10.23 -33.58 -39.20
CA LEU A 16 -11.02 -32.87 -40.22
C LEU A 16 -12.54 -33.18 -40.17
N LEU A 17 -13.34 -32.09 -40.02
CA LEU A 17 -14.75 -31.90 -40.41
C LEU A 17 -15.82 -32.57 -39.49
N LEU A 18 -16.95 -31.96 -39.09
CA LEU A 18 -17.75 -30.84 -39.60
C LEU A 18 -18.74 -30.31 -38.53
N CYS A 19 -18.96 -29.00 -38.56
CA CYS A 19 -20.15 -28.30 -38.05
C CYS A 19 -21.39 -28.55 -38.91
N LEU A 20 -22.56 -28.10 -38.39
CA LEU A 20 -23.91 -27.96 -38.99
C LEU A 20 -24.77 -29.22 -38.80
N ALA A 21 -26.05 -29.20 -38.44
CA ALA A 21 -27.15 -28.22 -38.35
C ALA A 21 -28.27 -28.95 -37.53
N SER A 22 -29.45 -28.47 -37.15
CA SER A 22 -30.22 -27.25 -37.34
C SER A 22 -31.37 -27.28 -36.32
N ALA A 23 -31.87 -26.10 -35.99
CA ALA A 23 -33.08 -25.85 -35.21
C ALA A 23 -34.37 -26.30 -35.91
N THR A 24 -35.40 -26.64 -35.12
CA THR A 24 -36.86 -26.44 -35.32
C THR A 24 -37.56 -27.05 -34.09
N SER A 25 -38.61 -26.57 -33.43
CA SER A 25 -39.50 -25.40 -33.52
C SER A 25 -40.55 -25.54 -32.39
N ARG A 26 -40.80 -24.47 -31.60
CA ARG A 26 -42.09 -23.90 -31.04
C ARG A 26 -43.33 -24.79 -30.73
N PRO A 27 -44.40 -24.31 -30.03
CA PRO A 27 -44.56 -23.24 -28.99
C PRO A 27 -45.60 -23.55 -27.86
N ALA A 28 -45.73 -22.62 -26.88
CA ALA A 28 -46.92 -22.23 -26.05
C ALA A 28 -47.64 -23.32 -25.19
N SER A 29 -48.25 -23.09 -24.01
CA SER A 29 -48.95 -21.94 -23.41
C SER A 29 -49.27 -22.17 -21.92
N ALA A 30 -49.35 -21.08 -21.15
CA ALA A 30 -50.31 -20.74 -20.07
C ALA A 30 -50.64 -21.70 -18.87
N GLY A 31 -50.62 -21.12 -17.66
CA GLY A 31 -51.37 -21.56 -16.44
C GLY A 31 -50.50 -21.50 -15.18
N GLN A 32 -50.55 -20.44 -14.35
CA GLN A 32 -51.26 -20.35 -13.04
C GLN A 32 -50.92 -21.50 -12.06
N ALA A 33 -50.60 -21.34 -10.78
CA ALA A 33 -50.54 -20.23 -9.83
C ALA A 33 -49.96 -20.75 -8.47
N VAL A 34 -49.31 -19.86 -7.69
CA VAL A 34 -49.52 -19.64 -6.23
C VAL A 34 -48.80 -20.51 -5.14
N LEU A 35 -47.95 -19.78 -4.38
CA LEU A 35 -47.61 -19.77 -2.93
C LEU A 35 -46.35 -20.44 -2.31
N GLY A 36 -45.60 -19.58 -1.59
CA GLY A 36 -44.65 -19.87 -0.51
C GLY A 36 -43.17 -19.78 -0.95
N GLY A 37 -42.28 -18.91 -0.46
CA GLY A 37 -42.26 -18.00 0.68
C GLY A 37 -40.84 -18.00 1.26
N ALA A 38 -40.17 -16.82 1.23
CA ALA A 38 -39.02 -16.41 2.06
C ALA A 38 -37.67 -17.16 1.81
N GLU A 39 -36.45 -16.61 1.81
CA GLU A 39 -35.83 -15.35 2.26
C GLU A 39 -34.54 -15.12 1.43
N GLY A 40 -34.07 -13.88 1.30
CA GLY A 40 -32.74 -13.57 0.77
C GLY A 40 -32.66 -12.25 0.00
N ALA A 41 -32.70 -11.14 0.75
CA ALA A 41 -32.63 -9.79 0.21
C ALA A 41 -31.29 -9.51 -0.50
N SER A 42 -31.37 -9.15 -1.79
CA SER A 42 -30.35 -8.34 -2.45
C SER A 42 -30.93 -6.92 -2.57
N CYS A 43 -30.28 -5.94 -1.94
CA CYS A 43 -30.64 -4.54 -2.15
C CYS A 43 -30.04 -4.07 -3.47
N ALA A 44 -30.92 -3.92 -4.45
CA ALA A 44 -30.70 -3.17 -5.66
C ALA A 44 -30.50 -1.68 -5.32
N ALA A 45 -29.59 -1.05 -6.06
CA ALA A 45 -29.44 0.39 -6.11
C ALA A 45 -30.68 1.00 -6.77
N ASP A 46 -31.32 1.97 -6.13
CA ASP A 46 -32.02 3.05 -6.81
C ASP A 46 -32.30 4.23 -5.85
N ALA A 47 -31.77 5.38 -6.27
CA ALA A 47 -32.16 6.77 -6.03
C ALA A 47 -32.91 7.17 -4.74
N CYS A 48 -32.29 8.05 -3.96
CA CYS A 48 -33.00 9.13 -3.28
C CYS A 48 -32.50 10.46 -3.86
N GLU A 49 -33.27 11.03 -4.78
CA GLU A 49 -33.11 12.40 -5.26
C GLU A 49 -33.96 13.34 -4.38
N GLY A 50 -33.36 14.46 -4.01
CA GLY A 50 -33.98 15.51 -3.21
C GLY A 50 -33.11 16.76 -3.25
N ASP A 51 -33.36 17.59 -4.26
CA ASP A 51 -32.69 18.86 -4.55
C ASP A 51 -32.82 19.91 -3.44
N GLY A 52 -31.73 20.62 -3.19
CA GLY A 52 -31.67 21.77 -2.29
C GLY A 52 -30.29 22.44 -2.32
N VAL A 53 -29.94 23.07 -3.44
CA VAL A 53 -28.71 23.86 -3.60
C VAL A 53 -28.85 25.22 -2.92
N SER A 54 -27.90 25.60 -2.05
CA SER A 54 -27.40 26.98 -2.04
C SER A 54 -26.04 27.14 -1.34
N HIS A 55 -25.03 27.27 -2.19
CA HIS A 55 -23.83 28.11 -2.12
C HIS A 55 -22.78 28.00 -0.99
N LEU A 56 -21.60 27.56 -1.45
CA LEU A 56 -20.25 28.01 -1.10
C LEU A 56 -19.57 27.41 0.16
N ALA A 57 -19.10 26.18 0.00
CA ALA A 57 -17.85 25.75 0.60
C ALA A 57 -17.07 24.90 -0.44
N LEU A 58 -16.12 25.53 -1.14
CA LEU A 58 -15.06 24.78 -1.83
C LEU A 58 -14.16 24.18 -0.74
N ARG A 59 -14.60 23.09 -0.11
CA ARG A 59 -13.65 22.13 0.44
C ARG A 59 -13.35 21.20 -0.71
N ALA A 60 -12.18 21.41 -1.32
CA ALA A 60 -11.54 20.38 -2.11
C ALA A 60 -11.39 19.16 -1.19
N ALA A 61 -12.39 18.28 -1.20
CA ALA A 61 -12.20 16.91 -0.78
C ALA A 61 -11.08 16.41 -1.70
N LYS A 62 -9.86 16.37 -1.15
CA LYS A 62 -8.73 15.70 -1.75
C LYS A 62 -9.26 14.33 -2.11
N LEU A 63 -9.54 14.13 -3.40
CA LEU A 63 -10.01 12.85 -3.91
C LEU A 63 -8.96 11.85 -3.46
N ARG A 64 -9.32 11.03 -2.48
CA ARG A 64 -8.53 9.87 -2.11
C ARG A 64 -8.52 9.03 -3.39
N PRO A 65 -7.37 8.83 -4.04
CA PRO A 65 -7.36 8.06 -5.27
C PRO A 65 -7.99 6.69 -4.96
N PRO A 66 -8.78 6.12 -5.91
CA PRO A 66 -9.30 4.77 -5.75
C PRO A 66 -8.11 3.88 -5.45
N SER A 67 -8.25 3.05 -4.40
CA SER A 67 -7.24 2.11 -3.92
C SER A 67 -6.36 1.64 -5.08
N ALA A 68 -5.19 2.27 -5.21
CA ALA A 68 -4.15 1.70 -6.04
C ALA A 68 -3.85 0.36 -5.36
N ILE A 69 -4.17 -0.72 -6.04
CA ILE A 69 -3.57 -2.01 -5.76
C ILE A 69 -2.08 -1.77 -6.03
N MET A 70 -1.37 -1.27 -5.01
CA MET A 70 0.07 -1.32 -5.00
C MET A 70 0.37 -2.81 -5.20
N PRO A 71 1.16 -3.21 -6.21
CA PRO A 71 1.63 -4.58 -6.26
C PRO A 71 2.23 -4.84 -4.88
N HIS A 72 1.69 -5.83 -4.17
CA HIS A 72 2.11 -6.12 -2.81
C HIS A 72 3.65 -6.18 -2.84
N PRO A 73 4.34 -5.32 -2.07
CA PRO A 73 5.79 -5.35 -2.03
C PRO A 73 6.20 -6.79 -1.74
N LEU A 74 7.24 -7.30 -2.41
CA LEU A 74 7.72 -8.68 -2.28
C LEU A 74 8.04 -8.95 -0.80
N ALA A 75 7.03 -9.41 -0.07
CA ALA A 75 7.06 -9.54 1.37
C ALA A 75 7.73 -10.87 1.69
N CYS A 76 8.75 -10.79 2.54
CA CYS A 76 9.58 -11.92 2.92
C CYS A 76 9.70 -11.87 4.44
N GLY A 77 8.97 -12.74 5.15
CA GLY A 77 8.83 -12.65 6.61
C GLY A 77 8.30 -11.28 7.05
N ASP A 78 9.03 -10.62 7.95
CA ASP A 78 8.70 -9.28 8.50
C ASP A 78 9.15 -8.13 7.58
N GLY A 79 9.84 -8.43 6.49
CA GLY A 79 10.47 -7.46 5.60
C GLY A 79 9.88 -7.41 4.20
N VAL A 80 10.38 -6.45 3.42
CA VAL A 80 10.13 -6.29 1.98
C VAL A 80 11.46 -6.25 1.26
N LEU A 81 11.55 -6.99 0.16
CA LEU A 81 12.77 -7.08 -0.64
C LEU A 81 12.78 -6.01 -1.73
N GLU A 82 13.82 -5.17 -1.71
CA GLU A 82 14.08 -4.18 -2.76
C GLU A 82 15.35 -4.56 -3.55
N PRO A 83 15.28 -4.66 -4.88
CA PRO A 83 16.46 -4.89 -5.71
C PRO A 83 17.57 -3.86 -5.45
N LEU A 84 18.79 -4.34 -5.20
CA LEU A 84 19.93 -3.44 -5.02
C LEU A 84 20.34 -2.80 -6.37
N PRO A 85 20.68 -1.52 -6.44
CA PRO A 85 21.27 -0.95 -7.65
C PRO A 85 22.60 -1.64 -7.99
N PRO A 86 22.91 -1.96 -9.26
CA PRO A 86 24.18 -2.60 -9.65
C PRO A 86 25.43 -1.83 -9.21
N SER A 87 25.32 -0.51 -9.02
CA SER A 87 26.40 0.34 -8.53
C SER A 87 26.72 0.16 -7.05
N GLU A 88 25.80 -0.42 -6.26
CA GLU A 88 25.92 -0.61 -4.82
C GLU A 88 26.29 -2.06 -4.45
N CYS A 89 26.59 -2.90 -5.44
CA CYS A 89 26.91 -4.30 -5.22
C CYS A 89 28.12 -4.48 -4.28
N PRO A 90 28.00 -5.33 -3.23
CA PRO A 90 29.11 -5.60 -2.34
C PRO A 90 30.20 -6.41 -3.05
N ARG A 91 31.46 -6.25 -2.63
CA ARG A 91 32.61 -6.99 -3.20
C ARG A 91 32.61 -8.49 -2.86
N ARG A 92 31.83 -8.92 -1.87
CA ARG A 92 31.77 -10.31 -1.37
C ARG A 92 30.33 -10.81 -1.34
N VAL A 93 29.73 -10.95 -2.53
CA VAL A 93 28.34 -11.40 -2.68
C VAL A 93 28.15 -12.84 -2.21
N TYR A 94 29.15 -13.71 -2.40
CA TYR A 94 29.13 -15.13 -2.01
C TYR A 94 28.93 -15.40 -0.50
N HIS A 95 29.02 -14.38 0.35
CA HIS A 95 28.86 -14.51 1.81
C HIS A 95 27.52 -13.94 2.31
N LEU A 96 26.67 -13.43 1.42
CA LEU A 96 25.35 -12.97 1.81
C LEU A 96 24.47 -14.18 2.18
N GLU A 97 23.61 -13.99 3.17
CA GLU A 97 22.59 -14.97 3.51
C GLU A 97 21.46 -14.93 2.47
N THR A 98 20.68 -16.02 2.43
CA THR A 98 19.47 -16.10 1.61
C THR A 98 18.39 -15.17 2.16
N CYS A 99 17.61 -14.53 1.28
CA CYS A 99 16.66 -13.51 1.69
C CYS A 99 15.52 -13.99 2.61
N ASP A 100 15.25 -15.29 2.68
CA ASP A 100 14.30 -15.89 3.64
C ASP A 100 14.80 -15.87 5.10
N LYS A 101 16.11 -15.70 5.31
CA LYS A 101 16.77 -15.71 6.62
C LYS A 101 17.41 -14.38 7.01
N ALA A 102 17.63 -13.51 6.03
CA ALA A 102 18.22 -12.21 6.26
C ALA A 102 17.36 -11.35 7.19
N SER A 103 18.01 -10.56 8.05
CA SER A 103 17.33 -9.63 8.93
C SER A 103 17.04 -8.31 8.21
N VAL A 104 16.05 -7.57 8.71
CA VAL A 104 15.76 -6.22 8.23
C VAL A 104 17.01 -5.33 8.37
N GLY A 105 17.37 -4.67 7.26
CA GLY A 105 18.56 -3.82 7.14
C GLY A 105 19.72 -4.49 6.40
N ASP A 106 19.74 -5.82 6.31
CA ASP A 106 20.83 -6.55 5.66
C ASP A 106 20.68 -6.62 4.14
N LEU A 107 21.79 -6.94 3.47
CA LEU A 107 21.79 -7.38 2.09
C LEU A 107 21.69 -8.90 2.05
N CYS A 108 20.92 -9.40 1.09
CA CYS A 108 20.69 -10.83 0.93
C CYS A 108 20.66 -11.21 -0.54
N GLU A 109 20.91 -12.49 -0.80
CA GLU A 109 20.84 -13.10 -2.13
C GLU A 109 19.54 -13.90 -2.27
N ALA A 110 18.91 -13.86 -3.44
CA ALA A 110 17.64 -14.55 -3.65
C ALA A 110 17.46 -15.10 -5.07
N ASP A 111 17.49 -16.42 -5.16
CA ASP A 111 17.32 -17.24 -6.36
C ASP A 111 15.85 -17.68 -6.60
N GLY A 112 14.88 -16.84 -6.22
CA GLY A 112 13.43 -17.07 -6.36
C GLY A 112 12.68 -17.23 -5.04
N GLU A 113 13.39 -17.27 -3.93
CA GLU A 113 12.82 -17.23 -2.59
C GLU A 113 11.96 -15.96 -2.40
N CYS A 114 10.88 -16.07 -1.63
CA CYS A 114 9.95 -14.94 -1.42
C CYS A 114 9.41 -14.30 -2.72
N SER A 115 9.24 -15.11 -3.77
CA SER A 115 8.79 -14.69 -5.10
C SER A 115 9.70 -13.64 -5.76
N THR A 116 10.99 -13.61 -5.41
CA THR A 116 11.97 -12.74 -6.08
C THR A 116 12.18 -13.14 -7.53
N ASN A 117 12.76 -12.21 -8.30
CA ASN A 117 13.04 -12.43 -9.70
C ASN A 117 14.33 -13.24 -9.84
N THR A 118 14.20 -14.49 -10.29
CA THR A 118 15.30 -15.44 -10.52
C THR A 118 16.26 -15.07 -11.67
N SER A 119 16.05 -13.93 -12.30
CA SER A 119 16.80 -13.48 -13.47
C SER A 119 17.31 -12.03 -13.32
N LEU A 120 17.24 -11.46 -12.11
CA LEU A 120 17.60 -10.06 -11.88
C LEU A 120 19.10 -9.81 -12.10
N ASN A 121 19.96 -10.71 -11.61
CA ASN A 121 21.42 -10.74 -11.78
C ASN A 121 22.07 -9.35 -11.73
N ASN A 122 21.61 -8.52 -10.79
CA ASN A 122 22.05 -7.13 -10.64
C ASN A 122 23.48 -7.04 -10.11
N CYS A 123 23.99 -8.08 -9.45
CA CYS A 123 25.36 -8.19 -8.98
C CYS A 123 26.08 -9.37 -9.63
N ASP A 124 26.35 -9.23 -10.94
CA ASP A 124 26.98 -10.24 -11.81
C ASP A 124 26.07 -11.43 -12.11
N VAL A 125 26.21 -12.53 -11.36
CA VAL A 125 25.37 -13.74 -11.48
C VAL A 125 24.46 -13.93 -10.26
N PHE A 126 24.40 -12.93 -9.40
CA PHE A 126 23.64 -12.96 -8.14
C PHE A 126 22.52 -11.94 -8.15
N ASP A 127 21.38 -12.36 -7.63
CA ASP A 127 20.18 -11.56 -7.39
C ASP A 127 20.24 -10.96 -5.98
N VAL A 128 20.80 -9.75 -5.83
CA VAL A 128 21.01 -9.12 -4.52
C VAL A 128 19.89 -8.14 -4.18
N TYR A 129 19.30 -8.32 -3.01
CA TYR A 129 18.25 -7.47 -2.48
C TYR A 129 18.68 -6.82 -1.17
N ARG A 130 18.06 -5.68 -0.86
CA ARG A 130 18.10 -5.06 0.46
C ARG A 130 16.81 -5.42 1.18
N MET A 131 16.93 -6.04 2.35
CA MET A 131 15.79 -6.32 3.21
C MET A 131 15.38 -5.02 3.91
N LYS A 132 14.25 -4.45 3.50
CA LYS A 132 13.67 -3.27 4.15
C LYS A 132 12.61 -3.72 5.15
N PRO A 133 12.34 -2.94 6.21
CA PRO A 133 11.17 -3.21 7.03
C PRO A 133 9.95 -3.17 6.13
N SER A 134 9.03 -4.12 6.30
CA SER A 134 7.77 -4.04 5.59
C SER A 134 7.12 -2.71 5.93
N GLN A 135 7.08 -1.83 4.93
CA GLN A 135 6.55 -0.46 4.99
C GLN A 135 5.04 -0.45 5.31
N LEU A 136 4.47 -1.54 5.79
CA LEU A 136 3.08 -1.68 6.21
C LEU A 136 2.93 -1.84 7.73
N PHE A 137 4.03 -2.10 8.46
CA PHE A 137 4.00 -2.24 9.92
C PHE A 137 5.19 -1.55 10.57
N CYS A 138 5.15 -0.23 10.65
CA CYS A 138 5.97 0.45 11.65
C CYS A 138 5.42 0.15 13.06
N PRO A 139 6.27 0.16 14.09
CA PRO A 139 5.78 0.19 15.47
C PRO A 139 4.72 1.28 15.66
N LEU A 140 3.68 0.98 16.44
CA LEU A 140 2.55 1.90 16.70
C LEU A 140 2.84 2.92 17.81
N ASP A 141 4.12 3.20 18.08
CA ASP A 141 4.51 4.20 19.05
C ASP A 141 4.23 5.62 18.54
N VAL A 142 4.01 6.52 19.50
CA VAL A 142 3.56 7.89 19.27
C VAL A 142 4.55 8.85 19.90
N GLN A 143 4.95 9.88 19.15
CA GLN A 143 5.76 10.98 19.64
C GLN A 143 4.88 12.22 19.83
N THR A 144 5.05 12.89 20.98
CA THR A 144 4.40 14.18 21.26
C THR A 144 5.27 15.32 20.76
N CYS A 145 4.69 16.19 19.96
CA CYS A 145 5.32 17.38 19.41
C CYS A 145 5.29 18.56 20.42
N PRO A 146 6.13 19.59 20.24
CA PRO A 146 6.19 20.76 21.12
C PRO A 146 4.86 21.54 21.23
N ASP A 147 4.01 21.46 20.20
CA ASP A 147 2.67 22.05 20.16
C ASP A 147 1.62 21.22 20.92
N GLY A 148 1.99 20.03 21.40
CA GLY A 148 1.11 19.07 22.05
C GLY A 148 0.37 18.14 21.10
N SER A 149 0.59 18.25 19.78
CA SER A 149 0.09 17.27 18.82
C SER A 149 0.88 15.95 18.92
N SER A 150 0.38 14.91 18.26
CA SER A 150 0.98 13.57 18.27
C SER A 150 1.24 13.10 16.85
N VAL A 151 2.44 12.58 16.60
CA VAL A 151 2.85 12.02 15.31
C VAL A 151 3.22 10.54 15.46
N GLY A 152 2.94 9.75 14.42
CA GLY A 152 3.36 8.36 14.30
C GLY A 152 4.60 8.20 13.44
N ARG A 153 4.96 6.96 13.15
CA ARG A 153 6.06 6.63 12.23
C ARG A 153 5.63 6.75 10.76
N ASP A 154 6.57 7.12 9.91
CA ASP A 154 6.45 7.23 8.47
C ASP A 154 6.88 5.92 7.79
N PRO A 155 5.92 5.10 7.31
CA PRO A 155 6.21 3.89 6.59
C PRO A 155 6.84 4.08 5.22
N LEU A 156 7.18 5.28 4.76
CA LEU A 156 7.93 5.50 3.52
C LEU A 156 9.33 6.06 3.78
N ASN A 157 9.62 6.47 5.02
CA ASN A 157 10.88 7.07 5.44
C ASN A 157 11.54 6.22 6.54
N GLY A 158 11.64 4.92 6.32
CA GLY A 158 12.36 4.02 7.24
C GLY A 158 11.75 3.92 8.64
N CYS A 159 10.45 4.17 8.78
CA CYS A 159 9.75 4.23 10.06
C CYS A 159 10.28 5.32 11.02
N GLU A 160 10.92 6.37 10.51
CA GLU A 160 11.18 7.60 11.29
C GLU A 160 9.87 8.28 11.69
N PHE A 161 9.83 9.09 12.75
CA PHE A 161 8.62 9.85 13.09
C PHE A 161 8.31 10.87 11.99
N PHE A 162 7.02 11.09 11.70
CA PHE A 162 6.61 12.23 10.87
C PHE A 162 7.11 13.54 11.49
N GLU A 163 7.51 14.49 10.65
CA GLU A 163 7.87 15.82 11.12
C GLU A 163 6.69 16.45 11.88
N CYS A 164 7.00 17.05 13.03
CA CYS A 164 6.01 17.80 13.78
C CYS A 164 5.49 18.95 12.91
N PRO A 165 4.17 19.23 12.95
CA PRO A 165 3.65 20.40 12.26
C PRO A 165 4.34 21.66 12.79
N ASP A 166 4.69 22.57 11.87
CA ASP A 166 5.09 23.94 12.19
C ASP A 166 3.87 24.71 12.72
N ALA A 167 3.39 24.32 13.89
CA ALA A 167 2.30 25.04 14.54
C ALA A 167 2.85 26.36 15.07
N PRO A 168 2.15 27.48 14.83
CA PRO A 168 2.46 28.71 15.54
C PRO A 168 2.30 28.44 17.03
N VAL A 169 3.29 28.84 17.82
CA VAL A 169 3.27 28.68 19.27
C VAL A 169 1.99 29.32 19.81
N PHE A 170 1.03 28.50 20.26
CA PHE A 170 -0.22 28.98 20.84
C PHE A 170 0.05 29.42 22.28
N CYS A 171 0.44 30.69 22.43
CA CYS A 171 0.58 31.29 23.75
C CYS A 171 -0.79 31.60 24.34
N PRO A 172 -0.99 31.37 25.65
CA PRO A 172 -2.14 31.91 26.35
C PRO A 172 -2.23 33.43 26.14
N THR A 173 -3.44 33.96 25.98
CA THR A 173 -3.68 35.39 25.73
C THR A 173 -3.85 36.18 27.03
N ASP A 174 -3.34 35.66 28.13
CA ASP A 174 -3.38 36.31 29.43
C ASP A 174 -2.54 37.60 29.44
N MET A 175 -2.96 38.54 30.28
CA MET A 175 -2.32 39.84 30.46
C MET A 175 -1.72 39.93 31.87
N LYS A 176 -0.57 40.57 31.97
CA LYS A 176 0.08 40.92 33.23
C LYS A 176 0.03 42.42 33.43
N THR A 177 -0.38 42.84 34.63
CA THR A 177 -0.31 44.25 35.04
C THR A 177 1.10 44.59 35.49
N CYS A 178 1.64 45.66 34.92
CA CYS A 178 2.93 46.26 35.28
C CYS A 178 2.78 47.25 36.45
N PRO A 179 3.88 47.64 37.12
CA PRO A 179 3.84 48.55 38.27
C PRO A 179 3.28 49.94 37.97
N ASP A 180 3.41 50.40 36.73
CA ASP A 180 2.84 51.64 36.19
C ASP A 180 1.35 51.52 35.83
N GLY A 181 0.78 50.31 35.93
CA GLY A 181 -0.59 49.98 35.58
C GLY A 181 -0.81 49.58 34.12
N THR A 182 0.21 49.56 33.26
CA THR A 182 0.05 49.05 31.88
C THR A 182 -0.16 47.54 31.87
N LEU A 183 -0.88 47.05 30.87
CA LEU A 183 -1.12 45.63 30.65
C LEU A 183 -0.23 45.12 29.52
N VAL A 184 0.60 44.12 29.82
CA VAL A 184 1.46 43.47 28.83
C VAL A 184 0.99 42.04 28.55
N GLY A 185 0.97 41.66 27.28
CA GLY A 185 0.70 40.29 26.84
C GLY A 185 1.98 39.46 26.69
N ARG A 186 1.83 38.21 26.25
CA ARG A 186 2.97 37.33 25.94
C ARG A 186 3.61 37.65 24.59
N ASP A 187 4.90 37.36 24.51
CA ASP A 187 5.64 37.29 23.26
C ASP A 187 5.21 36.04 22.47
N PRO A 188 4.88 36.16 21.17
CA PRO A 188 4.33 35.06 20.38
C PRO A 188 5.36 33.97 20.02
N SER A 189 6.66 34.22 20.24
CA SER A 189 7.73 33.27 19.95
C SER A 189 8.23 32.52 21.18
N THR A 190 8.16 33.16 22.36
CA THR A 190 8.69 32.59 23.62
C THR A 190 7.63 32.34 24.69
N CYS A 191 6.39 32.80 24.47
CA CYS A 191 5.30 32.81 25.45
C CYS A 191 5.65 33.44 26.81
N ARG A 192 6.67 34.30 26.89
CA ARG A 192 6.98 35.07 28.10
C ARG A 192 6.27 36.43 28.05
N PHE A 193 5.87 36.98 29.20
CA PHE A 193 5.36 38.35 29.23
C PHE A 193 6.41 39.32 28.70
N ARG A 194 5.97 40.27 27.86
CA ARG A 194 6.82 41.36 27.39
C ARG A 194 7.28 42.20 28.59
N ALA A 195 8.41 42.90 28.42
CA ALA A 195 8.91 43.82 29.42
C ALA A 195 7.91 44.95 29.67
N CYS A 196 7.84 45.42 30.92
CA CYS A 196 7.07 46.61 31.25
C CYS A 196 7.74 47.86 30.66
N PRO A 197 6.97 48.88 30.25
CA PRO A 197 7.48 50.17 29.81
C PRO A 197 8.31 50.89 30.87
#